data_AF-A0A2M6YT14-F1
#
_entry.id   AF-A0A2M6YT14-F1
#
_cell.length_a   1.000
_cell.length_b   1.000
_cell.length_c   1.000
_cell.angle_alpha   90.00
_cell.angle_beta   90.00
_cell.angle_gamma   90.00
#
_symmetry.space_group_name_H-M   'P 1'
#
loop_
_entity.id
_entity.type
_entity.pdbx_description
1 polymer ?
#
loop_
_entity_poly.entity_id
_entity_poly.type
_entity_poly.pdbx_seq_one_letter_code
_entity_poly.pdbx_strand_id
1 'polypeptide(L)' 'MARNIKRYYQAWELRQQGLTFKDIGKIMGITGSRAAVLSNHIDFKIKYQKQWRISNELKELIKKYFKRTLI' A
#
# COMPACT_ATOMS: atom_id res chain seq x y z
N MET A 1 -7.45 17.12 -1.84
CA MET A 1 -6.88 15.82 -1.43
C MET A 1 -5.96 15.32 -2.53
N ALA A 2 -4.65 15.23 -2.30
CA ALA A 2 -3.69 14.97 -3.37
C ALA A 2 -3.97 13.61 -4.04
N ARG A 3 -4.36 13.64 -5.32
CA ARG A 3 -4.75 12.48 -6.17
C ARG A 3 -3.77 11.29 -6.12
N ASN A 4 -2.52 11.55 -5.73
CA ASN A 4 -1.46 10.56 -5.68
C ASN A 4 -1.53 9.61 -4.48
N ILE A 5 -1.93 10.03 -3.28
CA ILE A 5 -1.77 9.18 -2.07
C ILE A 5 -2.63 7.91 -2.12
N LYS A 6 -3.83 8.01 -2.71
CA LYS A 6 -4.75 6.86 -2.89
C LYS A 6 -4.14 5.76 -3.77
N ARG A 7 -3.34 6.12 -4.79
CA ARG A 7 -2.66 5.14 -5.64
C ARG A 7 -1.60 4.35 -4.88
N TYR A 8 -0.92 4.98 -3.91
CA TYR A 8 0.02 4.27 -3.04
C TYR A 8 -0.70 3.24 -2.17
N TYR A 9 -1.81 3.63 -1.53
CA TYR A 9 -2.60 2.73 -0.70
C TYR A 9 -3.20 1.59 -1.51
N GLN A 10 -3.73 1.87 -2.71
CA GLN A 10 -4.29 0.86 -3.59
C GLN A 10 -3.24 -0.16 -4.05
N ALA A 11 -2.05 0.30 -4.47
CA ALA A 11 -0.97 -0.61 -4.87
C ALA A 11 -0.52 -1.52 -3.71
N TRP A 12 -0.39 -0.94 -2.51
CA TRP A 12 -0.04 -1.70 -1.31
C TRP A 12 -1.16 -2.69 -0.91
N GLU A 13 -2.43 -2.27 -0.99
CA GLU A 13 -3.58 -3.13 -0.67
C GLU A 13 -3.65 -4.35 -1.59
N LEU A 14 -3.49 -4.14 -2.90
CA LEU A 14 -3.44 -5.23 -3.88
C LEU A 14 -2.24 -6.17 -3.63
N ARG A 15 -1.12 -5.62 -3.15
CA ARG A 15 0.04 -6.42 -2.77
C ARG A 15 -0.22 -7.33 -1.57
N GLN A 16 -0.98 -6.86 -0.57
CA GLN A 16 -1.42 -7.67 0.58
C GLN A 16 -2.40 -8.79 0.18
N GLN A 17 -3.06 -8.67 -0.97
CA GLN A 17 -3.93 -9.72 -1.52
C GLN A 17 -3.14 -10.81 -2.28
N GLY A 18 -1.81 -10.73 -2.32
CA GLY A 18 -0.94 -11.71 -2.99
C GLY A 18 -0.70 -11.46 -4.48
N LEU A 19 -1.20 -10.35 -5.03
CA LEU A 19 -1.00 -10.01 -6.45
C LEU A 19 0.45 -9.63 -6.74
N THR A 20 0.94 -10.02 -7.93
CA THR A 20 2.27 -9.63 -8.40
C THR A 20 2.28 -8.17 -8.84
N PHE A 21 3.45 -7.50 -8.81
CA PHE A 21 3.54 -6.13 -9.29
C PHE A 21 3.12 -5.97 -10.76
N LYS A 22 3.32 -7.00 -11.58
CA LYS A 22 2.88 -7.02 -12.98
C LYS A 22 1.36 -6.95 -13.08
N ASP A 23 0.65 -7.72 -12.25
CA ASP A 23 -0.82 -7.75 -12.24
C ASP A 23 -1.41 -6.49 -11.61
N ILE A 24 -0.79 -5.99 -10.54
CA ILE A 24 -1.15 -4.70 -9.92
C ILE A 24 -1.01 -3.57 -10.96
N GLY A 25 0.09 -3.57 -11.72
CA GLY A 25 0.29 -2.62 -12.80
C GLY A 25 -0.84 -2.65 -13.83
N LYS A 26 -1.22 -3.84 -14.30
CA LYS A 26 -2.36 -4.02 -15.23
C LYS A 26 -3.67 -3.47 -14.65
N ILE A 27 -3.99 -3.83 -13.41
CA ILE A 27 -5.22 -3.38 -12.73
C ILE A 27 -5.27 -1.85 -12.59
N MET A 28 -4.13 -1.24 -12.27
CA MET A 28 -4.04 0.21 -12.02
C MET A 28 -3.76 1.06 -13.28
N GLY A 29 -3.59 0.42 -14.43
CA GLY A 29 -3.19 1.08 -15.68
C GLY A 29 -1.81 1.73 -15.61
N ILE A 30 -0.84 1.07 -14.94
CA ILE A 30 0.54 1.53 -14.80
C ILE A 30 1.54 0.39 -15.04
N THR A 31 2.83 0.72 -15.14
CA THR A 31 3.87 -0.32 -15.22
C THR A 31 4.05 -1.05 -13.89
N GLY A 32 4.45 -2.32 -13.94
CA GLY A 32 4.73 -3.10 -12.74
C GLY A 32 5.83 -2.47 -11.87
N SER A 33 6.86 -1.89 -12.48
CA SER A 33 7.91 -1.15 -11.77
C SER A 33 7.34 0.03 -10.97
N ARG A 34 6.36 0.75 -11.54
CA ARG A 34 5.68 1.85 -10.85
C ARG A 34 4.81 1.34 -9.72
N ALA A 35 4.10 0.23 -9.91
CA ALA A 35 3.35 -0.44 -8.84
C ALA A 35 4.25 -0.86 -7.67
N ALA A 36 5.45 -1.38 -7.96
CA ALA A 36 6.44 -1.74 -6.95
C ALA A 36 6.88 -0.52 -6.12
N VAL A 37 7.20 0.60 -6.77
CA VAL A 37 7.57 1.85 -6.07
C VAL A 37 6.43 2.34 -5.15
N LEU A 38 5.19 2.30 -5.64
CA LEU A 38 4.02 2.71 -4.88
C LEU A 38 3.81 1.84 -3.63
N SER A 39 3.86 0.52 -3.79
CA SER A 39 3.71 -0.42 -2.67
C SER A 39 4.85 -0.27 -1.66
N ASN A 40 6.10 -0.31 -2.12
CA ASN A 40 7.29 -0.28 -1.26
C ASN A 40 7.41 1.03 -0.47
N HIS A 41 6.90 2.15 -1.01
CA HIS A 41 6.86 3.41 -0.28
C HIS A 41 5.97 3.34 0.97
N ILE A 42 4.86 2.59 0.91
CA ILE A 42 4.00 2.36 2.07
C ILE A 42 4.68 1.45 3.08
N ASP A 43 5.31 0.36 2.65
CA ASP A 43 6.10 -0.51 3.54
C ASP A 43 7.21 0.26 4.24
N PHE A 44 7.92 1.14 3.51
CA PHE A 44 8.93 2.02 4.10
C PHE A 44 8.33 2.95 5.17
N LYS A 45 7.17 3.56 4.90
CA LYS A 45 6.48 4.40 5.89
C LYS A 45 6.09 3.62 7.14
N ILE A 46 5.55 2.42 6.97
CA ILE A 46 5.15 1.56 8.09
C ILE A 46 6.37 1.17 8.92
N LYS A 47 7.47 0.79 8.26
CA LYS A 47 8.68 0.30 8.92
C LYS A 47 9.46 1.41 9.65
N TYR A 48 9.55 2.60 9.07
CA TYR A 48 10.50 3.62 9.53
C TYR A 48 9.86 4.91 10.06
N GLN A 49 8.59 5.22 9.76
CA GLN A 49 7.95 6.40 10.34
C GLN A 49 7.38 6.11 11.73
N LYS A 50 7.60 7.05 12.66
CA LYS A 50 6.92 7.03 13.96
C LYS A 50 5.41 7.01 13.76
N GLN A 51 4.69 6.14 14.47
CA GLN A 51 3.26 5.89 14.27
C GLN A 51 2.38 7.15 14.30
N TRP A 52 2.73 8.18 15.07
CA TRP A 52 1.98 9.44 15.11
C TRP A 52 2.10 10.27 13.82
N ARG A 53 3.14 10.06 13.00
CA ARG A 53 3.31 10.71 11.68
C ARG A 53 2.57 9.99 10.55
N ILE A 54 2.05 8.80 10.81
CA ILE A 54 1.27 8.03 9.86
C ILE A 54 -0.17 8.56 9.86
N SER A 55 -0.69 8.88 8.67
CA SER A 55 -2.08 9.33 8.50
C SER A 55 -3.07 8.30 9.09
N ASN A 56 -4.16 8.77 9.69
CA ASN A 56 -5.21 7.90 10.21
C ASN A 56 -5.78 6.96 9.14
N GLU A 57 -5.93 7.44 7.89
CA GLU A 57 -6.39 6.62 6.77
C GLU A 57 -5.47 5.41 6.52
N LEU A 58 -4.15 5.61 6.61
CA LEU A 58 -3.19 4.52 6.48
C LEU A 58 -3.20 3.59 7.69
N LYS A 59 -3.39 4.11 8.91
CA LYS A 59 -3.54 3.28 10.11
C LYS A 59 -4.76 2.36 10.02
N GLU A 60 -5.89 2.88 9.53
CA GLU A 60 -7.11 2.08 9.34
C GLU A 60 -6.91 0.99 8.28
N LEU A 61 -6.26 1.34 7.16
CA LEU A 61 -5.92 0.38 6.12
C LEU A 61 -5.00 -0.72 6.65
N ILE A 62 -3.94 -0.37 7.39
CA ILE A 62 -3.04 -1.35 8.02
C ILE A 62 -3.84 -2.25 8.97
N LYS A 63 -4.68 -1.66 9.83
CA LYS A 63 -5.50 -2.41 10.79
C LYS A 63 -6.38 -3.46 10.10
N LYS A 64 -6.99 -3.13 8.94
CA LYS A 64 -7.81 -4.06 8.15
C LYS A 64 -7.04 -5.31 7.72
N TYR A 65 -5.78 -5.17 7.30
CA TYR A 65 -4.98 -6.30 6.80
C TYR A 65 -4.14 -6.98 7.88
N PHE A 66 -3.63 -6.25 8.86
CA PHE A 66 -2.81 -6.80 9.95
C PHE A 66 -3.63 -7.64 10.94
N LYS A 67 -4.93 -7.32 11.14
CA LYS A 67 -5.83 -8.19 11.92
C LYS A 67 -6.06 -9.56 11.25
N ARG A 68 -5.85 -9.65 9.93
CA ARG A 68 -6.11 -10.86 9.14
C ARG A 68 -4.96 -11.88 9.22
N THR A 69 -3.80 -11.48 9.74
CA THR A 69 -2.58 -12.31 9.86
C THR A 69 -2.39 -12.91 11.26
N LEU A 70 -3.32 -12.67 12.20
CA LEU A 70 -3.31 -13.21 13.57
C LEU A 70 -4.38 -14.29 13.77
N ILE A 71 -4.42 -15.28 12.88
CA ILE A 71 -5.19 -16.53 13.05
C ILE A 71 -4.24 -17.69 12.78
#